data_AF-A0A923I913-F1
#
_entry.id   AF-A0A923I913-F1
#
_cell.length_a   1.000
_cell.length_b   1.000
_cell.length_c   1.000
_cell.angle_alpha   90.00
_cell.angle_beta   90.00
_cell.angle_gamma   90.00
#
_symmetry.space_group_name_H-M   'P 1'
#
loop_
_entity.id
_entity.type
_entity.pdbx_description
1 polymer ?
#
loop_
_entity_poly.entity_id
_entity_poly.type
_entity_poly.pdbx_seq_one_letter_code
_entity_poly.pdbx_strand_id
1 'polypeptide(L)'
;MKSHFLRNTLLAITLFCASVGLALPWGLYYYGLRELSAMPQPSSTLLSQEQQAAQWAQAGFQMPADEVQLNPVSYLFSATGQDAPPAVTSFAWRIASAHLSQQLPQAGVWQKTLSGSALTIWITRHWTQAQIVSTAAQLGTKRP
;
A
#
# COMPACT_ATOMS: atom_id res chain seq x y z
N MET A 1 -39.40 -23.74 17.35
CA MET A 1 -38.41 -23.08 18.23
C MET A 1 -36.95 -23.25 17.79
N LYS A 2 -36.51 -24.42 17.28
CA LYS A 2 -35.09 -24.64 16.88
C LYS A 2 -34.61 -23.82 15.66
N SER A 3 -35.50 -23.50 14.71
CA SER A 3 -35.14 -22.76 13.49
C SER A 3 -34.73 -21.30 13.75
N HIS A 4 -35.37 -20.62 14.70
CA HIS A 4 -35.02 -19.24 15.07
C HIS A 4 -33.68 -19.16 15.80
N PHE A 5 -33.36 -20.16 16.63
CA PHE A 5 -32.06 -20.25 17.30
C PHE A 5 -30.93 -20.48 16.30
N LEU A 6 -31.07 -21.46 15.40
CA LEU A 6 -30.10 -21.70 14.31
C LEU A 6 -29.91 -20.46 13.42
N ARG A 7 -31.00 -19.79 13.04
CA ARG A 7 -30.93 -18.56 12.23
C ARG A 7 -30.19 -17.44 12.95
N ASN A 8 -30.49 -17.20 14.23
CA ASN A 8 -29.84 -16.14 15.00
C ASN A 8 -28.36 -16.44 15.23
N THR A 9 -27.99 -17.70 15.47
CA THR A 9 -26.59 -18.11 15.61
C THR A 9 -25.82 -17.93 14.30
N LEU A 10 -26.39 -18.33 13.15
CA LEU A 10 -25.77 -18.12 11.84
C LEU A 10 -25.58 -16.63 11.54
N LEU A 11 -26.59 -15.79 11.83
CA LEU A 11 -26.48 -14.35 11.67
C LEU A 11 -25.38 -13.75 12.55
N ALA A 12 -25.27 -14.19 13.81
CA ALA A 12 -24.22 -13.73 14.71
C ALA A 12 -22.82 -14.10 14.21
N ILE A 13 -22.64 -15.34 13.71
CA ILE A 13 -21.37 -15.78 13.13
C ILE A 13 -21.04 -14.98 11.87
N THR A 14 -21.99 -14.77 10.96
CA THR A 14 -21.77 -13.98 9.75
C THR A 14 -21.39 -12.54 10.08
N LEU A 15 -22.08 -11.91 11.03
CA LEU A 15 -21.77 -10.56 11.48
C LEU A 15 -20.39 -10.48 12.13
N PHE A 16 -20.03 -11.47 12.95
CA PHE A 16 -18.71 -11.55 13.56
C PHE A 16 -17.61 -11.68 12.50
N CYS A 17 -17.75 -12.62 11.56
CA CYS A 17 -16.79 -12.82 10.47
C CYS A 17 -16.67 -11.58 9.59
N ALA A 18 -17.78 -10.92 9.25
CA ALA A 18 -17.76 -9.67 8.49
C ALA A 18 -17.05 -8.55 9.26
N SER A 19 -17.29 -8.44 10.56
CA SER A 19 -16.65 -7.44 11.42
C SER A 19 -15.14 -7.66 11.50
N VAL A 20 -14.70 -8.91 11.70
CA VAL A 20 -13.27 -9.28 11.71
C VAL A 20 -12.64 -9.03 10.34
N GLY A 21 -13.31 -9.42 9.25
CA GLY A 21 -12.82 -9.23 7.89
C GLY A 21 -12.62 -7.77 7.50
N LEU A 22 -13.40 -6.85 8.09
CA LEU A 22 -13.26 -5.41 7.86
C LEU A 22 -12.30 -4.75 8.86
N ALA A 23 -12.30 -5.16 10.13
CA ALA A 23 -11.48 -4.53 11.16
C ALA A 23 -10.00 -4.96 11.11
N LEU A 24 -9.73 -6.22 10.77
CA LEU A 24 -8.37 -6.78 10.73
C LEU A 24 -7.45 -6.05 9.73
N PRO A 25 -7.87 -5.74 8.48
CA PRO A 25 -7.10 -4.92 7.54
C PRO A 25 -6.62 -3.59 8.13
N TRP A 26 -7.52 -2.89 8.81
CA TRP A 26 -7.20 -1.61 9.44
C TRP A 26 -6.26 -1.80 10.63
N GLY A 27 -6.48 -2.83 11.46
CA GLY A 27 -5.58 -3.17 12.55
C GLY A 27 -4.15 -3.46 12.07
N LEU A 28 -3.99 -4.25 11.01
CA LEU A 28 -2.71 -4.55 10.38
C LEU A 28 -2.05 -3.31 9.77
N TYR A 29 -2.85 -2.44 9.15
CA TYR A 29 -2.37 -1.15 8.63
C TYR A 29 -1.79 -0.27 9.73
N TYR A 30 -2.53 -0.04 10.82
CA TYR A 30 -2.03 0.75 11.95
C TYR A 30 -0.81 0.09 12.62
N TYR A 31 -0.84 -1.24 12.75
CA TYR A 31 0.28 -1.99 13.31
C TYR A 31 1.54 -1.86 12.45
N GLY A 32 1.43 -1.93 11.12
CA GLY A 32 2.58 -1.80 10.22
C GLY A 32 3.20 -0.39 10.25
N LEU A 33 2.39 0.65 10.46
CA LEU A 33 2.87 2.03 10.54
C LEU A 33 3.48 2.41 11.89
N ARG A 34 3.05 1.79 13.00
CA ARG A 34 3.50 2.18 14.35
C ARG A 34 5.00 2.01 14.59
N GLU A 35 5.63 1.12 13.82
CA GLU A 35 7.06 0.80 13.93
C GLU A 35 7.93 1.87 13.28
N LEU A 36 7.34 2.81 12.54
CA LEU A 36 8.04 3.89 11.87
C LEU A 36 8.24 5.07 12.81
N SER A 37 9.49 5.52 12.97
CA SER A 37 9.81 6.72 13.73
C SER A 37 9.40 8.00 13.00
N ALA A 38 9.36 7.97 11.66
CA ALA A 38 8.92 9.08 10.83
C ALA A 38 8.36 8.58 9.49
N MET A 39 7.35 9.27 8.98
CA MET A 39 6.84 9.04 7.62
C MET A 39 7.83 9.59 6.58
N PRO A 40 7.96 8.94 5.41
CA PRO A 40 8.72 9.52 4.30
C PRO A 40 8.09 10.84 3.88
N GLN A 41 8.90 11.73 3.32
CA GLN A 41 8.43 12.98 2.73
C GLN A 41 8.50 12.88 1.20
N PRO A 42 7.49 13.38 0.47
CA PRO A 42 7.55 13.42 -0.98
C PRO A 42 8.64 14.40 -1.42
N SER A 43 9.23 14.15 -2.57
CA SER A 43 10.19 15.10 -3.13
C SER A 43 9.54 16.45 -3.40
N SER A 44 10.24 17.52 -3.02
CA SER A 44 9.83 18.90 -3.33
C SER A 44 9.91 19.21 -4.83
N THR A 45 10.73 18.47 -5.57
CA THR A 45 10.96 18.68 -6.99
C THR A 45 10.20 17.62 -7.78
N LEU A 46 9.14 18.05 -8.47
CA LEU A 46 8.39 17.20 -9.37
C LEU A 46 9.07 17.13 -10.74
N LEU A 47 9.06 15.95 -11.34
CA LEU A 47 9.47 15.73 -12.73
C LEU A 47 8.48 16.40 -13.69
N SER A 48 8.96 16.81 -14.87
CA SER A 48 8.08 17.26 -15.95
C SER A 48 7.15 16.12 -16.41
N GLN A 49 6.04 16.43 -17.07
CA GLN A 49 5.09 15.43 -17.55
C GLN A 49 5.75 14.40 -18.49
N GLU A 50 6.66 14.86 -19.37
CA GLU A 50 7.44 14.00 -20.27
C GLU A 50 8.37 13.05 -19.49
N GLN A 51 9.05 13.57 -18.47
CA GLN A 51 9.91 12.77 -17.60
C GLN A 51 9.11 11.75 -16.79
N GLN A 52 7.94 12.12 -16.30
CA GLN A 52 7.02 11.18 -15.67
C GLN A 52 6.62 10.09 -16.67
N ALA A 53 6.22 10.44 -17.89
CA ALA A 53 5.81 9.47 -18.90
C ALA A 53 6.94 8.48 -19.25
N ALA A 54 8.19 8.97 -19.31
CA ALA A 54 9.36 8.13 -19.49
C ALA A 54 9.56 7.13 -18.32
N GLN A 55 9.36 7.57 -17.08
CA GLN A 55 9.44 6.67 -15.90
C GLN A 55 8.36 5.59 -15.93
N TRP A 56 7.14 5.94 -16.34
CA TRP A 56 6.05 4.99 -16.54
C TRP A 56 6.37 3.96 -17.62
N ALA A 57 6.85 4.42 -18.79
CA ALA A 57 7.25 3.54 -19.87
C ALA A 57 8.42 2.61 -19.49
N GLN A 58 9.41 3.11 -18.74
CA GLN A 58 10.51 2.30 -18.21
C GLN A 58 10.03 1.21 -17.25
N ALA A 59 8.94 1.46 -16.51
CA ALA A 59 8.31 0.48 -15.64
C ALA A 59 7.33 -0.45 -16.38
N GLY A 60 7.17 -0.30 -17.70
CA GLY A 60 6.27 -1.11 -18.52
C GLY A 60 4.80 -0.69 -18.47
N PHE A 61 4.51 0.53 -18.03
CA PHE A 61 3.15 1.05 -17.85
C PHE A 61 2.87 2.24 -18.77
N GLN A 62 1.60 2.45 -19.13
CA GLN A 62 1.15 3.60 -19.93
C GLN A 62 0.69 4.75 -19.01
N MET A 63 0.92 6.00 -19.44
CA MET A 63 0.41 7.19 -18.78
C MET A 63 -0.82 7.75 -19.54
N PRO A 64 -1.77 8.40 -18.84
CA PRO A 64 -1.87 8.47 -17.38
C PRO A 64 -2.45 7.15 -16.82
N ALA A 65 -1.87 6.64 -15.74
CA ALA A 65 -2.57 5.67 -14.91
C ALA A 65 -3.67 6.39 -14.10
N ASP A 66 -4.76 5.69 -13.84
CA ASP A 66 -5.83 6.19 -12.97
C ASP A 66 -5.26 6.52 -11.58
N GLU A 67 -5.72 7.63 -10.98
CA GLU A 67 -5.41 7.93 -9.58
C GLU A 67 -6.08 6.87 -8.68
N VAL A 68 -5.30 5.87 -8.27
CA VAL A 68 -5.78 4.82 -7.38
C VAL A 68 -5.32 5.08 -5.95
N GLN A 69 -6.28 5.40 -5.09
CA GLN A 69 -6.07 5.40 -3.65
C GLN A 69 -6.30 3.99 -3.11
N LEU A 70 -5.27 3.38 -2.54
CA LEU A 70 -5.42 2.08 -1.90
C LEU A 70 -6.14 2.21 -0.55
N ASN A 71 -7.06 1.29 -0.26
CA ASN A 71 -7.64 1.10 1.06
C ASN A 71 -7.07 -0.21 1.66
N PRO A 72 -6.78 -0.31 2.96
CA PRO A 72 -6.31 -1.55 3.58
C PRO A 72 -7.16 -2.79 3.26
N VAL A 73 -8.49 -2.60 3.21
CA VAL A 73 -9.45 -3.64 2.87
C VAL A 73 -9.29 -4.02 1.40
N SER A 74 -9.35 -3.05 0.47
CA SER A 74 -9.25 -3.33 -0.97
C SER A 74 -7.89 -3.89 -1.36
N TYR A 75 -6.82 -3.46 -0.71
CA TYR A 75 -5.45 -3.93 -0.96
C TYR A 75 -5.28 -5.40 -0.56
N LEU A 76 -5.77 -5.80 0.62
CA LEU A 76 -5.73 -7.19 1.06
C LEU A 76 -6.59 -8.10 0.18
N PHE A 77 -7.78 -7.65 -0.23
CA PHE A 77 -8.62 -8.43 -1.12
C PHE A 77 -8.07 -8.47 -2.56
N SER A 78 -7.42 -7.41 -3.05
CA SER A 78 -6.74 -7.45 -4.36
C SER A 78 -5.57 -8.43 -4.38
N ALA A 79 -4.90 -8.65 -3.24
CA ALA A 79 -3.84 -9.67 -3.15
C ALA A 79 -4.38 -11.11 -3.29
N THR A 80 -5.69 -11.31 -3.09
CA THR A 80 -6.36 -12.60 -3.32
C THR A 80 -6.97 -12.74 -4.71
N GLY A 81 -7.06 -11.63 -5.47
CA GLY A 81 -7.46 -11.62 -6.86
C GLY A 81 -6.28 -11.89 -7.80
N GLN A 82 -6.56 -12.31 -9.03
CA GLN A 82 -5.55 -12.40 -10.09
C GLN A 82 -5.28 -11.05 -10.77
N ASP A 83 -5.99 -9.99 -10.37
CA ASP A 83 -5.83 -8.67 -10.94
C ASP A 83 -4.45 -8.10 -10.58
N ALA A 84 -3.74 -7.61 -11.60
CA ALA A 84 -2.48 -6.94 -11.39
C ALA A 84 -2.70 -5.70 -10.51
N PRO A 85 -1.88 -5.47 -9.48
CA PRO A 85 -2.02 -4.30 -8.64
C PRO A 85 -1.81 -3.03 -9.48
N PRO A 86 -2.47 -1.91 -9.12
CA PRO A 86 -2.31 -0.65 -9.86
C PRO A 86 -0.84 -0.30 -10.03
N ALA A 87 -0.46 0.15 -11.20
CA ALA A 87 0.94 0.40 -11.54
C ALA A 87 1.65 1.37 -10.57
N VAL A 88 0.92 2.35 -10.02
CA VAL A 88 1.42 3.30 -9.00
C VAL A 88 1.90 2.60 -7.72
N THR A 89 1.35 1.42 -7.40
CA THR A 89 1.74 0.64 -6.22
C THR A 89 3.17 0.15 -6.28
N SER A 90 3.69 -0.13 -7.49
CA SER A 90 5.08 -0.55 -7.69
C SER A 90 6.07 0.56 -7.32
N PHE A 91 5.78 1.80 -7.71
CA PHE A 91 6.59 2.97 -7.35
C PHE A 91 6.50 3.26 -5.85
N ALA A 92 5.28 3.22 -5.28
CA ALA A 92 5.08 3.40 -3.85
C ALA A 92 5.78 2.32 -3.00
N TRP A 93 5.74 1.05 -3.44
CA TRP A 93 6.45 -0.05 -2.79
C TRP A 93 7.97 0.13 -2.79
N ARG A 94 8.55 0.64 -3.89
CA ARG A 94 9.98 0.96 -3.96
C ARG A 94 10.36 2.03 -2.95
N ILE A 95 9.56 3.10 -2.83
CA ILE A 95 9.79 4.16 -1.84
C ILE A 95 9.68 3.60 -0.43
N ALA A 96 8.62 2.84 -0.14
CA ALA A 96 8.41 2.21 1.16
C ALA A 96 9.58 1.29 1.54
N SER A 97 10.01 0.43 0.62
CA SER A 97 11.12 -0.52 0.84
C SER A 97 12.45 0.18 1.11
N ALA A 98 12.75 1.25 0.37
CA ALA A 98 13.96 2.05 0.59
C ALA A 98 13.93 2.73 1.97
N HIS A 99 12.79 3.33 2.34
CA HIS A 99 12.59 3.99 3.64
C HIS A 99 12.72 3.00 4.81
N LEU A 100 12.09 1.83 4.69
CA LEU A 100 12.15 0.77 5.69
C LEU A 100 13.55 0.17 5.85
N SER A 101 14.31 0.07 4.77
CA SER A 101 15.69 -0.43 4.86
C SER A 101 16.58 0.49 5.71
N GLN A 102 16.26 1.78 5.76
CA GLN A 102 16.96 2.76 6.58
C GLN A 102 16.42 2.81 8.03
N GLN A 103 15.09 2.77 8.21
CA GLN A 103 14.48 2.89 9.54
C GLN A 103 14.45 1.58 10.35
N LEU A 104 14.29 0.44 9.68
CA LEU A 104 14.11 -0.87 10.30
C LEU A 104 15.13 -1.90 9.78
N PRO A 105 16.45 -1.66 9.93
CA PRO A 105 17.48 -2.54 9.38
C PRO A 105 17.41 -3.95 9.99
N GLN A 106 17.17 -4.04 11.30
CA GLN A 106 17.12 -5.27 12.10
C GLN A 106 15.76 -6.00 12.03
N ALA A 107 14.74 -5.43 11.39
CA ALA A 107 13.41 -6.03 11.37
C ALA A 107 13.42 -7.34 10.55
N GLY A 108 12.66 -8.33 11.03
CA GLY A 108 12.45 -9.59 10.33
C GLY A 108 11.65 -9.43 9.05
N VAL A 109 11.68 -10.44 8.17
CA VAL A 109 11.00 -10.42 6.87
C VAL A 109 9.51 -10.09 6.99
N TRP A 110 8.81 -10.72 7.95
CA TRP A 110 7.38 -10.49 8.14
C TRP A 110 7.07 -9.03 8.52
N GLN A 111 7.84 -8.48 9.46
CA GLN A 111 7.67 -7.10 9.88
C GLN A 111 7.97 -6.12 8.74
N LYS A 112 9.01 -6.36 7.94
CA LYS A 112 9.32 -5.55 6.75
C LYS A 112 8.21 -5.60 5.71
N THR A 113 7.64 -6.77 5.45
CA THR A 113 6.53 -6.90 4.49
C THR A 113 5.25 -6.21 4.98
N LEU A 114 4.92 -6.35 6.26
CA LEU A 114 3.75 -5.71 6.86
C LEU A 114 3.88 -4.18 6.88
N SER A 115 5.00 -3.66 7.38
CA SER A 115 5.29 -2.23 7.37
C SER A 115 5.42 -1.68 5.94
N GLY A 116 5.98 -2.47 5.01
CA GLY A 116 6.05 -2.13 3.57
C GLY A 116 4.69 -1.96 2.93
N SER A 117 3.78 -2.90 3.21
CA SER A 117 2.42 -2.86 2.69
C SER A 117 1.65 -1.68 3.29
N ALA A 118 1.74 -1.49 4.61
CA ALA A 118 1.09 -0.38 5.29
C ALA A 118 1.61 0.98 4.79
N LEU A 119 2.92 1.11 4.60
CA LEU A 119 3.52 2.35 4.10
C LEU A 119 3.18 2.60 2.63
N THR A 120 3.09 1.57 1.80
CA THR A 120 2.63 1.66 0.40
C THR A 120 1.19 2.19 0.33
N ILE A 121 0.30 1.65 1.18
CA ILE A 121 -1.08 2.15 1.31
C ILE A 121 -1.08 3.61 1.80
N TRP A 122 -0.26 3.95 2.79
CA TRP A 122 -0.18 5.32 3.30
C TRP A 122 0.28 6.30 2.21
N ILE A 123 1.33 5.96 1.45
CA ILE A 123 1.86 6.79 0.35
C ILE A 123 0.80 7.04 -0.71
N THR A 124 0.17 5.98 -1.23
CA THR A 124 -0.85 6.10 -2.29
C THR A 124 -2.12 6.87 -1.87
N ARG A 125 -2.36 6.99 -0.55
CA ARG A 125 -3.48 7.78 -0.02
C ARG A 125 -3.15 9.25 0.22
N HIS A 126 -1.89 9.58 0.48
CA HIS A 126 -1.49 10.94 0.90
C HIS A 126 -0.68 11.68 -0.16
N TRP A 127 -0.11 10.97 -1.13
CA TRP A 127 0.73 11.55 -2.17
C TRP A 127 0.03 11.47 -3.53
N THR A 128 0.25 12.48 -4.35
CA THR A 128 -0.16 12.49 -5.75
C THR A 128 0.71 11.53 -6.57
N GLN A 129 0.20 11.06 -7.71
CA GLN A 129 0.96 10.23 -8.64
C GLN A 129 2.27 10.90 -9.08
N ALA A 130 2.24 12.21 -9.35
CA ALA A 130 3.42 12.98 -9.70
C ALA A 130 4.48 12.95 -8.59
N GLN A 131 4.08 13.10 -7.32
CA GLN A 131 4.99 13.01 -6.17
C GLN A 131 5.58 11.61 -6.03
N ILE A 132 4.77 10.56 -6.16
CA ILE A 132 5.22 9.16 -6.07
C ILE A 132 6.26 8.86 -7.14
N VAL A 133 5.95 9.16 -8.41
CA VAL A 133 6.85 8.87 -9.54
C VAL A 133 8.14 9.68 -9.44
N SER A 134 8.04 10.97 -9.10
CA SER A 134 9.21 11.84 -8.96
C SER A 134 10.12 11.39 -7.82
N THR A 135 9.54 10.99 -6.68
CA THR A 135 10.30 10.48 -5.53
C THR A 135 10.94 9.13 -5.84
N ALA A 136 10.21 8.23 -6.50
CA ALA A 136 10.74 6.93 -6.91
C ALA A 136 11.88 7.04 -7.93
N ALA A 137 11.81 8.00 -8.86
CA ALA A 137 12.88 8.27 -9.82
C ALA A 137 14.17 8.74 -9.13
N GLN A 138 14.05 9.61 -8.12
CA GLN A 138 15.21 10.09 -7.35
C GLN A 138 15.91 8.98 -6.58
N LEU A 139 15.15 7.99 -6.06
CA LEU A 139 15.74 6.80 -5.44
C LEU A 139 16.53 5.96 -6.46
N GLY A 140 16.08 5.87 -7.71
CA GLY A 140 16.79 5.18 -8.79
C GLY A 140 18.12 5.85 -9.19
N THR A 141 18.20 7.17 -9.05
CA THR A 141 19.43 7.94 -9.33
C THR A 141 20.47 7.87 -8.20
N LYS A 142 20.03 7.59 -6.96
CA LYS A 142 20.91 7.34 -5.81
C LYS A 142 21.24 5.84 -5.73
N ARG A 143 22.10 5.33 -6.62
CA ARG A 143 22.78 4.06 -6.33
C ARG A 143 23.95 4.33 -5.38
N PRO A 144 24.20 3.48 -4.36
CA PRO A 144 25.50 3.45 -3.70
C PRO A 144 26.61 3.09 -4.70
#